data_AF-A0A5K0XQV0-F1
#
_entry.id   AF-A0A5K0XQV0-F1
#
_cell.length_a   1.000
_cell.length_b   1.000
_cell.length_c   1.000
_cell.angle_alpha   90.00
_cell.angle_beta   90.00
_cell.angle_gamma   90.00
#
_symmetry.space_group_name_H-M   'P 1'
#
loop_
_entity.id
_entity.type
_entity.pdbx_description
1 polymer ?
#
loop_
_entity_poly.entity_id
_entity_poly.type
_entity_poly.pdbx_seq_one_letter_code
_entity_poly.pdbx_strand_id
1 'polypeptide(L)'
;RSRQDDHGSENIEEIKQNVRQVLEGRDEPVAQMELVDDLQRLGVSYHFEKEIKLVMDCIFEDRKECEDLYFVALRFRLLRQHGYHASP
;
A
#
# COMPACT_ATOMS: atom_id res chain seq x y z
N ARG A 1 -27.52 12.48 24.76
CA ARG A 1 -26.20 11.82 24.82
C ARG A 1 -25.75 11.60 23.38
N SER A 2 -25.29 12.66 22.70
CA SER A 2 -24.94 12.66 21.27
C SER A 2 -24.05 13.87 20.99
N ARG A 3 -22.75 13.76 21.26
CA ARG A 3 -21.70 14.73 20.85
C ARG A 3 -20.28 14.12 20.82
N GLN A 4 -20.08 12.90 21.35
CA GLN A 4 -18.75 12.28 21.45
C GLN A 4 -18.42 11.31 20.30
N ASP A 5 -19.42 10.86 19.54
CA ASP A 5 -19.22 9.85 18.49
C ASP A 5 -18.74 10.46 17.14
N ASP A 6 -18.91 11.78 16.96
CA ASP A 6 -18.65 12.51 15.71
C ASP A 6 -17.14 12.79 15.50
N HIS A 7 -16.44 13.13 16.58
CA HIS A 7 -15.01 13.48 16.52
C HIS A 7 -14.11 12.26 16.29
N GLY A 8 -14.56 11.07 16.73
CA GLY A 8 -13.84 9.82 16.48
C GLY A 8 -13.91 9.42 14.99
N SER A 9 -15.03 9.67 14.32
CA SER A 9 -15.19 9.40 12.90
C SER A 9 -14.41 10.37 12.00
N GLU A 10 -14.35 11.66 12.35
CA GLU A 10 -13.57 12.65 11.59
C GLU A 10 -12.08 12.28 11.54
N ASN A 11 -11.51 11.88 12.69
CA ASN A 11 -10.11 11.47 12.76
C ASN A 11 -9.82 10.19 11.94
N ILE A 12 -10.78 9.27 11.85
CA ILE A 12 -10.60 8.04 11.05
C ILE A 12 -10.56 8.37 9.56
N GLU A 13 -11.43 9.26 9.08
CA GLU A 13 -11.44 9.66 7.68
C GLU A 13 -10.19 10.47 7.31
N GLU A 14 -9.69 11.31 8.22
CA GLU A 14 -8.41 11.99 8.04
C GLU A 14 -7.24 10.99 7.90
N ILE A 15 -7.16 10.00 8.79
CA ILE A 15 -6.12 8.95 8.71
C ILE A 15 -6.22 8.18 7.39
N LYS A 16 -7.43 7.79 6.97
CA LYS A 16 -7.62 7.13 5.67
C LYS A 16 -7.15 8.01 4.52
N GLN A 17 -7.44 9.31 4.55
CA GLN A 17 -7.00 10.23 3.50
C GLN A 17 -5.48 10.35 3.46
N ASN A 18 -4.81 10.39 4.60
CA ASN A 18 -3.35 10.42 4.67
C ASN A 18 -2.74 9.13 4.09
N VAL A 19 -3.31 7.96 4.41
CA VAL A 19 -2.88 6.68 3.82
C VAL A 19 -3.03 6.71 2.29
N ARG A 20 -4.14 7.23 1.76
CA ARG A 20 -4.33 7.36 0.30
C ARG A 20 -3.28 8.25 -0.34
N GLN A 21 -2.96 9.39 0.26
CA GLN A 21 -1.93 10.29 -0.27
C GLN A 21 -0.56 9.61 -0.36
N VAL A 22 -0.20 8.78 0.61
CA VAL A 22 1.07 8.02 0.55
C VAL A 22 1.03 6.97 -0.57
N LEU A 23 -0.08 6.23 -0.70
CA LEU A 23 -0.24 5.21 -1.75
C LEU A 23 -0.32 5.81 -3.17
N GLU A 24 -0.81 7.04 -3.32
CA GLU A 24 -0.87 7.77 -4.59
C GLU A 24 0.41 8.57 -4.90
N GLY A 25 1.30 8.71 -3.91
CA GLY A 25 2.58 9.38 -4.05
C GLY A 25 3.49 8.75 -5.11
N ARG A 26 4.54 9.46 -5.53
CA ARG A 26 5.53 8.96 -6.49
C ARG A 26 6.94 8.84 -5.94
N ASP A 27 7.14 9.26 -4.70
CA ASP A 27 8.47 9.63 -4.24
C ASP A 27 9.26 8.47 -3.64
N GLU A 28 8.61 7.38 -3.19
CA GLU A 28 9.34 6.25 -2.58
C GLU A 28 8.61 4.90 -2.71
N PRO A 29 8.90 4.11 -3.77
CA PRO A 29 8.23 2.82 -4.03
C PRO A 29 8.38 1.81 -2.88
N VAL A 30 9.49 1.83 -2.14
CA VAL A 30 9.71 0.97 -0.97
C VAL A 30 8.68 1.27 0.12
N ALA A 31 8.53 2.53 0.50
CA ALA A 31 7.61 2.95 1.55
C ALA A 31 6.14 2.63 1.19
N GLN A 32 5.78 2.75 -0.10
CA GLN A 32 4.46 2.35 -0.57
C GLN A 32 4.25 0.85 -0.42
N MET A 33 5.23 0.03 -0.80
CA MET A 33 5.15 -1.42 -0.62
C MET A 33 5.07 -1.84 0.85
N GLU A 34 5.83 -1.19 1.73
CA GLU A 34 5.76 -1.41 3.18
C GLU A 34 4.37 -1.07 3.72
N LEU A 35 3.80 0.07 3.30
CA LEU A 35 2.46 0.46 3.68
C LEU A 35 1.41 -0.53 3.18
N VAL A 36 1.52 -1.03 1.94
CA VAL A 36 0.65 -2.10 1.45
C VAL A 36 0.75 -3.34 2.34
N ASP A 37 1.96 -3.76 2.68
CA ASP A 37 2.18 -4.92 3.54
C ASP A 37 1.55 -4.74 4.93
N ASP A 38 1.75 -3.58 5.54
CA ASP A 38 1.17 -3.25 6.85
C ASP A 38 -0.36 -3.26 6.81
N LEU A 39 -0.97 -2.65 5.79
CA LEU A 39 -2.43 -2.64 5.62
C LEU A 39 -3.02 -4.05 5.49
N GLN A 40 -2.31 -4.95 4.79
CA GLN A 40 -2.71 -6.35 4.66
C GLN A 40 -2.58 -7.10 5.98
N ARG A 41 -1.46 -6.93 6.69
CA ARG A 41 -1.21 -7.58 7.98
C ARG A 41 -2.18 -7.11 9.06
N LEU A 42 -2.62 -5.86 8.99
CA LEU A 42 -3.65 -5.28 9.84
C LEU A 42 -5.08 -5.70 9.44
N GLY A 43 -5.27 -6.33 8.26
CA GLY A 43 -6.58 -6.76 7.78
C GLY A 43 -7.50 -5.62 7.35
N VAL A 44 -6.95 -4.44 7.03
CA VAL A 44 -7.70 -3.23 6.66
C VAL A 44 -7.48 -2.81 5.20
N SER A 45 -6.76 -3.62 4.42
CA SER A 45 -6.45 -3.36 3.01
C SER A 45 -7.69 -3.17 2.13
N TYR A 46 -8.84 -3.72 2.52
CA TYR A 46 -10.11 -3.59 1.77
C TYR A 46 -10.61 -2.13 1.68
N HIS A 47 -10.09 -1.22 2.50
CA HIS A 47 -10.39 0.21 2.40
C HIS A 47 -9.63 0.95 1.29
N PHE A 48 -8.61 0.31 0.72
CA PHE A 48 -7.63 0.93 -0.18
C PHE A 48 -7.36 0.09 -1.44
N GLU A 49 -8.30 -0.76 -1.86
CA GLU A 49 -8.09 -1.73 -2.96
C GLU A 49 -7.67 -1.07 -4.28
N LYS A 50 -8.18 0.14 -4.55
CA LYS A 50 -7.87 0.88 -5.78
C LYS A 50 -6.43 1.39 -5.74
N GLU A 51 -6.05 2.01 -4.64
CA GLU A 51 -4.73 2.57 -4.39
C GLU A 51 -3.68 1.45 -4.37
N ILE A 52 -3.96 0.34 -3.69
CA ILE A 52 -3.10 -0.85 -3.68
C ILE A 52 -2.90 -1.40 -5.10
N LYS A 53 -3.97 -1.49 -5.91
CA LYS A 53 -3.85 -1.93 -7.29
C LYS A 53 -2.93 -1.02 -8.12
N LEU A 54 -3.03 0.30 -7.95
CA LEU A 54 -2.14 1.25 -8.63
C LEU A 54 -0.68 1.03 -8.22
N VAL A 55 -0.41 0.81 -6.93
CA VAL A 55 0.95 0.48 -6.46
C VAL A 55 1.44 -0.82 -7.09
N MET A 56 0.60 -1.87 -7.16
CA MET A 56 0.96 -3.15 -7.78
C MET A 56 1.28 -3.00 -9.27
N ASP A 57 0.47 -2.24 -10.01
CA ASP A 57 0.69 -1.95 -11.43
C ASP A 57 2.03 -1.20 -11.62
N CYS A 58 2.28 -0.17 -10.80
CA CYS A 58 3.53 0.59 -10.83
C CYS A 58 4.77 -0.28 -10.58
N ILE A 59 4.77 -1.08 -9.51
CA ILE A 59 5.92 -1.94 -9.20
C ILE A 59 6.06 -3.08 -10.20
N PHE A 60 4.98 -3.55 -10.83
CA PHE A 60 5.04 -4.58 -11.88
C PHE A 60 5.69 -4.03 -13.16
N GLU A 61 5.32 -2.81 -13.56
CA GLU A 61 5.87 -2.14 -14.73
C GLU A 61 7.29 -1.61 -14.52
N ASP A 62 7.73 -1.45 -13.27
CA ASP A 62 9.10 -1.03 -12.97
C ASP A 62 10.12 -2.08 -13.43
N ARG A 63 10.90 -1.70 -14.45
CA ARG A 63 11.97 -2.52 -15.04
C ARG A 63 13.34 -2.21 -14.45
N LYS A 64 13.42 -1.33 -13.44
CA LYS A 64 14.69 -1.02 -12.81
C LYS A 64 15.21 -2.25 -12.06
N GLU A 65 16.42 -2.64 -12.42
CA GLU A 65 17.18 -3.59 -11.62
C GLU A 65 17.57 -2.89 -10.31
N CYS A 66 17.21 -3.51 -9.18
CA CYS A 66 17.51 -3.02 -7.85
C CYS A 66 18.36 -4.07 -7.14
N GLU A 67 19.52 -3.68 -6.60
CA GLU A 67 20.42 -4.58 -5.88
C GLU A 67 20.01 -4.77 -4.41
N ASP A 68 19.05 -3.98 -3.91
CA ASP A 68 18.54 -4.13 -2.55
C ASP A 68 17.68 -5.38 -2.42
N LEU A 69 18.23 -6.38 -1.72
CA LEU A 69 17.56 -7.65 -1.45
C LEU A 69 16.22 -7.47 -0.74
N TYR A 70 16.10 -6.50 0.18
CA TYR A 70 14.86 -6.24 0.89
C TYR A 70 13.77 -5.76 -0.08
N PHE A 71 14.11 -4.77 -0.91
CA PHE A 71 13.20 -4.27 -1.95
C PHE A 71 12.77 -5.39 -2.90
N VAL A 72 13.72 -6.17 -3.43
CA VAL A 72 13.44 -7.25 -4.37
C VAL A 72 12.54 -8.33 -3.74
N ALA A 73 12.84 -8.74 -2.51
CA ALA A 73 12.06 -9.76 -1.81
C ALA A 73 10.63 -9.27 -1.50
N LEU A 74 10.49 -8.01 -1.06
CA LEU A 74 9.18 -7.40 -0.79
C LEU A 74 8.34 -7.29 -2.07
N ARG A 75 8.93 -6.75 -3.14
CA ARG A 75 8.29 -6.63 -4.46
C ARG A 75 7.84 -7.99 -4.99
N PHE A 76 8.72 -9.00 -4.96
CA PHE A 76 8.39 -10.35 -5.43
C PHE A 76 7.21 -10.94 -4.67
N ARG A 77 7.22 -10.82 -3.34
CA ARG A 77 6.17 -11.34 -2.47
C ARG A 77 4.81 -10.67 -2.76
N LEU A 78 4.78 -9.33 -2.80
CA LEU A 78 3.56 -8.57 -3.05
C LEU A 78 2.97 -8.89 -4.44
N LEU A 79 3.79 -8.89 -5.49
CA LEU A 79 3.34 -9.21 -6.84
C LEU A 79 2.68 -10.60 -6.91
N ARG A 80 3.30 -11.62 -6.31
CA ARG A 80 2.72 -12.98 -6.27
C ARG A 80 1.43 -13.05 -5.47
N GLN A 81 1.35 -12.36 -4.33
CA GLN A 81 0.13 -12.30 -3.51
C GLN A 81 -1.05 -11.69 -4.28
N HIS A 82 -0.78 -10.72 -5.16
CA HIS A 82 -1.79 -10.07 -6.00
C HIS A 82 -2.00 -10.73 -7.37
N GLY A 83 -1.34 -11.86 -7.67
CA GLY A 83 -1.54 -12.62 -8.90
C GLY A 83 -0.76 -12.11 -10.12
N TYR A 84 0.20 -11.21 -9.93
CA TYR A 84 1.11 -10.77 -10.98
C TYR A 84 2.20 -11.81 -11.21
N HIS A 85 2.63 -11.95 -12.46
CA HIS A 85 3.73 -12.84 -12.81
C HIS A 85 5.06 -12.25 -12.33
N ALA A 86 5.65 -12.82 -11.28
CA ALA A 86 6.99 -12.50 -10.85
C ALA A 86 7.93 -13.69 -11.16
N SER A 87 8.97 -13.45 -11.97
CA SER A 87 10.05 -14.43 -12.15
C SER A 87 10.89 -14.50 -10.87
N PRO A 88 11.32 -15.69 -10.44
CA PRO A 88 12.43 -15.83 -9.50
C PRO A 88 13.71 -15.15 -10.01
#